data_AF-A0AAN8S8Y6-F1
#
_entry.id   AF-A0AAN8S8Y6-F1
#
_cell.length_a   1.000
_cell.length_b   1.000
_cell.length_c   1.000
_cell.angle_alpha   90.00
_cell.angle_beta   90.00
_cell.angle_gamma   90.00
#
_symmetry.space_group_name_H-M   'P 1'
#
loop_
_entity.id
_entity.type
_entity.pdbx_description
1 polymer ?
#
loop_
_entity_poly.entity_id
_entity_poly.type
_entity_poly.pdbx_seq_one_letter_code
_entity_poly.pdbx_strand_id
1 'polypeptide(L)'
;MAGDAIENIVKDRKIQIGLSNLYVDYWHNTHECPSSSGRPSRSDIFVVNLALVSDVQVKKEVTTVSDSPNSLNLHRLNTRIRNQVEEKKRLVNALNAGVSPEGQKLFLAISKTINEVSWSGVNIIVWNKVVITPPYKAENLRGDPDCKALPHIKKIVEKHIKDSLYQGN
;
A
#
# COMPACT_ATOMS: atom_id res chain seq x y z
N MET A 1 -4.37 33.82 -35.96
CA MET A 1 -4.68 32.39 -36.20
C MET A 1 -4.08 31.50 -35.11
N ALA A 2 -4.37 31.77 -33.83
CA ALA A 2 -3.91 30.95 -32.70
C ALA A 2 -4.89 30.97 -31.51
N GLY A 3 -6.13 31.43 -31.74
CA GLY A 3 -7.18 31.52 -30.70
C GLY A 3 -8.12 30.31 -30.66
N ASP A 4 -8.33 29.64 -31.79
CA ASP A 4 -9.43 28.68 -31.94
C ASP A 4 -9.06 27.23 -31.57
N ALA A 5 -7.79 26.97 -31.23
CA ALA A 5 -7.31 25.64 -30.90
C ALA A 5 -7.44 25.29 -29.40
N ILE A 6 -7.57 26.29 -28.51
CA ILE A 6 -7.68 26.06 -27.05
C ILE A 6 -9.15 25.90 -26.62
N GLU A 7 -10.09 26.47 -27.36
CA GLU A 7 -11.53 26.38 -27.03
C GLU A 7 -12.14 24.99 -27.31
N ASN A 8 -11.45 24.17 -28.11
CA ASN A 8 -11.92 22.83 -28.47
C ASN A 8 -11.42 21.70 -27.55
N ILE A 9 -10.59 22.00 -26.55
CA ILE A 9 -10.11 21.00 -25.57
C ILE A 9 -10.99 20.97 -24.30
N VAL A 10 -11.86 21.95 -24.12
CA VAL A 10 -12.68 22.12 -22.90
C VAL A 10 -14.11 21.55 -23.04
N LYS A 11 -14.62 21.36 -24.27
CA LYS A 11 -16.05 21.09 -24.48
C LYS A 11 -16.53 19.64 -24.30
N ASP A 12 -15.65 18.65 -24.15
CA ASP A 12 -16.07 17.24 -24.24
C ASP A 12 -15.62 16.33 -23.10
N ARG A 13 -15.55 16.86 -21.88
CA ARG A 13 -15.46 16.03 -20.66
C ARG A 13 -16.77 16.01 -19.90
N LYS A 14 -17.81 15.50 -20.55
CA LYS A 14 -18.94 14.89 -19.82
C LYS A 14 -18.39 13.68 -19.07
N ILE A 15 -18.33 13.76 -17.75
CA ILE A 15 -18.28 12.54 -16.94
C ILE A 15 -19.67 11.93 -17.01
N GLN A 16 -19.94 11.21 -18.10
CA GLN A 16 -20.95 10.17 -18.06
C GLN A 16 -20.38 9.07 -17.18
N ILE A 17 -20.89 8.97 -15.96
CA ILE A 17 -20.87 7.71 -15.23
C ILE A 17 -21.82 6.78 -16.00
N GLY A 18 -21.29 6.26 -17.09
CA GLY A 18 -21.96 5.46 -18.10
C GLY A 18 -20.89 4.53 -18.63
N LEU A 19 -20.85 3.33 -18.05
CA LEU A 19 -20.18 2.20 -18.67
C LEU A 19 -20.65 2.13 -20.13
N SER A 20 -19.70 1.90 -21.05
CA SER A 20 -19.87 1.91 -22.51
C SER A 20 -21.26 1.50 -23.01
N ASN A 21 -21.79 2.23 -24.00
CA ASN A 21 -23.15 2.07 -24.54
C ASN A 21 -23.48 0.67 -25.13
N LEU A 22 -22.51 -0.23 -25.32
CA LEU A 22 -22.79 -1.64 -25.65
C LEU A 22 -23.04 -2.53 -24.42
N TYR A 23 -22.67 -2.06 -23.22
CA TYR A 23 -22.91 -2.74 -21.95
C TYR A 23 -24.28 -2.36 -21.39
N VAL A 24 -24.76 -1.13 -21.66
CA VAL A 24 -25.98 -0.55 -21.07
C VAL A 24 -27.25 -1.35 -21.39
N ASP A 25 -27.37 -1.96 -22.58
CA ASP A 25 -28.55 -2.77 -22.91
C ASP A 25 -28.62 -4.09 -22.12
N TYR A 26 -27.48 -4.58 -21.60
CA TYR A 26 -27.44 -5.75 -20.71
C TYR A 26 -27.72 -5.41 -19.24
N TRP A 27 -27.70 -4.12 -18.86
CA TRP A 27 -27.95 -3.65 -17.49
C TRP A 27 -29.40 -3.33 -17.16
N HIS A 28 -30.29 -3.30 -18.15
CA HIS A 28 -31.71 -3.18 -17.88
C HIS A 28 -32.30 -4.39 -17.13
N ASN A 29 -31.49 -5.44 -16.88
CA ASN A 29 -31.95 -6.71 -16.30
C ASN A 29 -31.28 -7.13 -14.97
N THR A 30 -30.53 -6.26 -14.27
CA THR A 30 -29.99 -6.60 -12.95
C THR A 30 -30.25 -5.48 -11.95
N HIS A 31 -31.30 -5.65 -11.16
CA HIS A 31 -31.83 -4.68 -10.21
C HIS A 31 -31.03 -4.50 -8.91
N GLU A 32 -29.81 -5.03 -8.81
CA GLU A 32 -28.96 -4.86 -7.64
C GLU A 32 -27.51 -4.67 -8.09
N CYS A 33 -26.84 -3.63 -7.59
CA CYS A 33 -25.38 -3.49 -7.70
C CYS A 33 -24.77 -4.16 -6.46
N PRO A 34 -24.42 -5.47 -6.52
CA PRO A 34 -23.77 -6.14 -5.40
C PRO A 34 -22.41 -5.51 -5.12
N SER A 35 -21.97 -5.50 -3.85
CA SER A 35 -20.61 -5.09 -3.53
C SER A 35 -19.60 -5.90 -4.35
N SER A 36 -18.56 -5.25 -4.86
CA SER A 36 -17.43 -5.88 -5.54
C SER A 36 -16.76 -6.98 -4.70
N SER A 37 -16.93 -6.93 -3.38
CA SER A 37 -16.45 -7.96 -2.46
C SER A 37 -17.30 -9.23 -2.41
N GLY A 38 -18.46 -9.24 -3.07
CA GLY A 38 -19.44 -10.35 -3.05
C GLY A 38 -20.10 -10.58 -1.68
N ARG A 39 -19.82 -9.72 -0.68
CA ARG A 39 -20.37 -9.86 0.67
C ARG A 39 -21.65 -9.03 0.81
N PRO A 40 -22.78 -9.62 1.24
CA PRO A 40 -24.04 -8.91 1.37
C PRO A 40 -24.04 -7.83 2.46
N SER A 41 -23.10 -7.90 3.42
CA SER A 41 -22.93 -6.92 4.49
C SER A 41 -22.03 -5.73 4.13
N ARG A 42 -21.64 -5.60 2.87
CA ARG A 42 -20.77 -4.52 2.38
C ARG A 42 -21.42 -3.81 1.21
N SER A 43 -21.02 -2.57 1.03
CA SER A 43 -21.44 -1.73 -0.08
C SER A 43 -20.22 -1.01 -0.62
N ASP A 44 -20.21 -0.80 -1.92
CA ASP A 44 -19.15 -0.05 -2.58
C ASP A 44 -19.53 1.43 -2.54
N ILE A 45 -18.63 2.25 -1.99
CA ILE A 45 -18.82 3.70 -1.91
C ILE A 45 -17.83 4.36 -2.87
N PHE A 46 -18.36 5.09 -3.85
CA PHE A 46 -17.56 5.86 -4.80
C PHE A 46 -17.57 7.33 -4.41
N VAL A 47 -16.39 7.89 -4.14
CA VAL A 47 -16.22 9.32 -3.88
C VAL A 47 -15.51 9.93 -5.07
N VAL A 48 -16.14 10.91 -5.72
CA VAL A 48 -15.61 11.56 -6.91
C VAL A 48 -15.34 13.02 -6.58
N ASN A 49 -14.14 13.51 -6.91
CA ASN A 49 -13.84 14.93 -6.82
C ASN A 49 -14.47 15.67 -8.01
N LEU A 50 -15.36 16.61 -7.75
CA LEU A 50 -16.08 17.37 -8.77
C LEU A 50 -15.42 18.71 -9.15
N ALA A 51 -14.24 19.04 -8.60
CA ALA A 51 -13.62 20.36 -8.74
C ALA A 51 -13.33 20.81 -10.20
N LEU A 52 -13.19 19.87 -11.13
CA LEU A 52 -12.97 20.15 -12.57
C LEU A 52 -14.07 19.55 -13.45
N VAL A 53 -15.26 19.34 -12.87
CA VAL A 53 -16.40 18.77 -13.58
C VAL A 53 -17.34 19.90 -13.99
N SER A 54 -17.55 20.06 -15.29
CA SER A 54 -18.37 21.13 -15.86
C SER A 54 -19.86 20.81 -15.90
N ASP A 55 -20.23 19.53 -15.94
CA ASP A 55 -21.62 19.07 -16.02
C ASP A 55 -21.79 17.75 -15.27
N VAL A 56 -22.83 17.68 -14.43
CA VAL A 56 -23.22 16.48 -13.67
C VAL A 56 -24.71 16.26 -13.90
N GLN A 57 -25.06 15.11 -14.48
CA GLN A 57 -26.45 14.74 -14.75
C GLN A 57 -26.87 13.57 -13.87
N VAL A 58 -27.85 13.80 -13.00
CA VAL A 58 -28.44 12.76 -12.15
C VAL A 58 -29.45 11.96 -12.98
N LYS A 59 -29.13 10.70 -13.29
CA LYS A 59 -30.03 9.82 -14.08
C LYS A 59 -31.17 9.23 -13.26
N LYS A 60 -30.89 8.90 -11.99
CA LYS A 60 -31.84 8.30 -11.06
C LYS A 60 -31.40 8.61 -9.64
N GLU A 61 -32.27 9.20 -8.86
CA GLU A 61 -32.08 9.43 -7.44
C GLU A 61 -32.96 8.47 -6.65
N VAL A 62 -32.42 7.93 -5.56
CA VAL A 62 -33.16 7.05 -4.67
C VAL A 62 -33.80 7.91 -3.59
N THR A 63 -35.13 8.04 -3.63
CA THR A 63 -35.92 8.82 -2.65
C THR A 63 -36.30 8.04 -1.40
N THR A 64 -36.03 6.74 -1.36
CA THR A 64 -36.24 5.93 -0.15
C THR A 64 -35.16 6.26 0.87
N VAL A 65 -35.56 6.58 2.10
CA VAL A 65 -34.63 6.80 3.22
C VAL A 65 -33.93 5.46 3.49
N SER A 66 -32.65 5.37 3.12
CA SER A 66 -31.83 4.21 3.46
C SER A 66 -31.47 4.24 4.94
N ASP A 67 -31.23 3.06 5.52
CA ASP A 67 -30.69 2.97 6.87
C ASP A 67 -29.40 3.79 6.99
N SER A 68 -29.23 4.43 8.15
CA SER A 68 -28.02 5.21 8.42
C SER A 68 -26.77 4.33 8.27
N PRO A 69 -25.71 4.81 7.61
CA PRO A 69 -24.49 4.03 7.47
C PRO A 69 -23.92 3.66 8.83
N ASN A 70 -23.36 2.46 8.91
CA ASN A 70 -22.74 1.96 10.14
C ASN A 70 -21.69 2.96 10.64
N SER A 71 -21.77 3.32 11.92
CA SER A 71 -20.81 4.23 12.53
C SER A 71 -19.38 3.66 12.44
N LEU A 72 -18.43 4.51 12.09
CA LEU A 72 -17.03 4.13 12.03
C LEU A 72 -16.46 4.04 13.45
N ASN A 73 -15.69 2.98 13.71
CA ASN A 73 -14.94 2.87 14.95
C ASN A 73 -13.69 3.79 14.88
N LEU A 74 -13.86 5.04 15.30
CA LEU A 74 -12.81 6.06 15.28
C LEU A 74 -11.60 5.67 16.14
N HIS A 75 -11.81 4.96 17.25
CA HIS A 75 -10.73 4.48 18.10
C HIS A 75 -9.80 3.53 17.32
N ARG A 76 -10.36 2.53 16.62
CA ARG A 76 -9.59 1.59 15.79
C ARG A 76 -8.85 2.30 14.66
N LEU A 77 -9.46 3.31 14.03
CA LEU A 77 -8.82 4.10 12.98
C LEU A 77 -7.63 4.89 13.54
N ASN A 78 -7.82 5.59 14.66
CA ASN A 78 -6.76 6.35 15.32
C ASN A 78 -5.59 5.45 15.75
N THR A 79 -5.87 4.25 16.27
CA THR A 79 -4.82 3.28 16.60
C THR A 79 -4.04 2.85 15.36
N ARG A 80 -4.70 2.57 14.23
CA ARG A 80 -4.00 2.24 12.98
C ARG A 80 -3.11 3.39 12.51
N ILE A 81 -3.61 4.62 12.56
CA ILE A 81 -2.84 5.81 12.16
C ILE A 81 -1.60 5.95 13.03
N ARG A 82 -1.75 5.87 14.36
CA ARG A 82 -0.63 5.95 15.31
C ARG A 82 0.43 4.88 15.01
N ASN A 83 0.01 3.62 14.87
CA ASN A 83 0.93 2.52 14.60
C ASN A 83 1.68 2.71 13.27
N GLN A 84 1.01 3.18 12.21
CA GLN A 84 1.66 3.45 10.92
C GLN A 84 2.64 4.63 11.00
N VAL A 85 2.31 5.67 11.76
CA VAL A 85 3.19 6.83 11.95
C VAL A 85 4.43 6.42 12.75
N GLU A 86 4.24 5.67 13.83
CA GLU A 86 5.33 5.19 14.68
C GLU A 86 6.27 4.25 13.92
N GLU A 87 5.72 3.31 13.15
CA GLU A 87 6.53 2.40 12.33
C GLU A 87 7.34 3.14 11.27
N LYS A 88 6.73 4.10 10.55
CA LYS A 88 7.46 4.93 9.57
C LYS A 88 8.56 5.77 10.23
N LYS A 89 8.28 6.37 11.38
CA LYS A 89 9.29 7.10 12.16
C LYS A 89 10.45 6.20 12.56
N ARG A 90 10.16 4.99 13.03
CA ARG A 90 11.17 3.99 13.39
C ARG A 90 12.07 3.64 12.19
N LEU A 91 11.48 3.38 11.03
CA LEU A 91 12.24 3.08 9.81
C LEU A 91 13.11 4.25 9.37
N VAL A 92 12.58 5.48 9.37
CA VAL A 92 13.36 6.68 9.02
C VAL A 92 14.54 6.89 9.98
N ASN A 93 14.31 6.77 11.28
CA ASN A 93 15.36 6.89 12.28
C ASN A 93 16.44 5.81 12.09
N ALA A 94 16.05 4.58 11.77
CA ALA A 94 16.97 3.49 11.50
C ALA A 94 17.83 3.75 10.25
N LEU A 95 17.28 4.39 9.21
CA LEU A 95 18.04 4.76 8.00
C LEU A 95 19.02 5.92 8.24
N ASN A 96 18.67 6.86 9.13
CA ASN A 96 19.50 8.02 9.46
C ASN A 96 20.70 7.69 10.36
N ALA A 97 20.87 6.44 10.81
CA ALA A 97 21.91 6.02 11.75
C ALA A 97 23.36 6.06 11.21
N GLY A 98 23.61 6.67 10.04
CA GLY A 98 24.94 6.77 9.44
C GLY A 98 25.53 5.43 8.98
N VAL A 99 24.68 4.44 8.73
CA VAL A 99 25.06 3.08 8.29
C VAL A 99 25.24 2.98 6.78
N SER A 100 25.95 1.95 6.31
CA SER A 100 26.23 1.80 4.88
C SER A 100 24.97 1.58 4.03
N PRO A 101 24.93 2.04 2.76
CA PRO A 101 23.77 1.86 1.88
C PRO A 101 23.37 0.39 1.67
N GLU A 102 24.33 -0.52 1.65
CA GLU A 102 24.09 -1.96 1.56
C GLU A 102 23.35 -2.48 2.81
N GLY A 103 23.82 -2.11 4.00
CA GLY A 103 23.17 -2.47 5.26
C GLY A 103 21.76 -1.89 5.36
N GLN A 104 21.56 -0.64 4.91
CA GLN A 104 20.23 -0.02 4.85
C GLN A 104 19.25 -0.80 3.97
N LYS A 105 19.69 -1.23 2.77
CA LYS A 105 18.87 -2.03 1.86
C LYS A 105 18.47 -3.37 2.48
N LEU A 106 19.42 -4.06 3.11
CA LEU A 106 19.13 -5.34 3.78
C LEU A 106 18.20 -5.14 4.98
N PHE A 107 18.44 -4.12 5.82
CA PHE A 107 17.58 -3.79 6.94
C PHE A 107 16.13 -3.56 6.51
N LEU A 108 15.93 -2.79 5.43
CA LEU A 108 14.60 -2.57 4.86
C LEU A 108 13.97 -3.86 4.32
N ALA A 109 14.75 -4.73 3.68
CA ALA A 109 14.25 -6.00 3.17
C ALA A 109 13.77 -6.90 4.32
N ILE A 110 14.52 -6.97 5.43
CA ILE A 110 14.14 -7.72 6.62
C ILE A 110 12.92 -7.09 7.31
N SER A 111 12.90 -5.76 7.45
CA SER A 111 11.82 -5.01 8.10
C SER A 111 10.45 -5.22 7.43
N LYS A 112 10.42 -5.58 6.14
CA LYS A 112 9.16 -5.88 5.42
C LYS A 112 8.49 -7.16 5.91
N THR A 113 9.25 -8.12 6.41
CA THR A 113 8.72 -9.41 6.86
C THR A 113 8.82 -9.60 8.37
N ILE A 114 9.75 -8.91 9.04
CA ILE A 114 10.03 -9.05 10.45
C ILE A 114 10.01 -7.67 11.11
N ASN A 115 9.06 -7.47 12.03
CA ASN A 115 8.89 -6.20 12.73
C ASN A 115 9.97 -5.98 13.79
N GLU A 116 10.58 -7.02 14.35
CA GLU A 116 11.57 -6.89 15.43
C GLU A 116 13.00 -6.91 14.87
N VAL A 117 13.41 -5.75 14.36
CA VAL A 117 14.74 -5.54 13.79
C VAL A 117 15.27 -4.16 14.20
N SER A 118 16.53 -4.10 14.60
CA SER A 118 17.17 -2.90 15.11
C SER A 118 18.64 -2.83 14.70
N TRP A 119 19.24 -1.65 14.86
CA TRP A 119 20.67 -1.44 14.68
C TRP A 119 21.41 -1.56 16.01
N SER A 120 22.60 -2.15 15.97
CA SER A 120 23.59 -2.09 17.05
C SER A 120 24.92 -1.67 16.46
N GLY A 121 25.21 -0.37 16.53
CA GLY A 121 26.28 0.25 15.75
C GLY A 121 26.05 0.02 14.26
N VAL A 122 26.98 -0.66 13.60
CA VAL A 122 26.90 -1.05 12.18
C VAL A 122 26.26 -2.42 11.94
N ASN A 123 25.84 -3.12 13.00
CA ASN A 123 25.28 -4.47 12.90
C ASN A 123 23.75 -4.43 12.92
N ILE A 124 23.12 -5.36 12.20
CA ILE A 124 21.66 -5.54 12.23
C ILE A 124 21.33 -6.63 13.24
N ILE A 125 20.46 -6.34 14.20
CA ILE A 125 19.95 -7.31 15.16
C ILE A 125 18.52 -7.68 14.80
N VAL A 126 18.24 -8.98 14.68
CA VAL A 126 16.91 -9.52 14.40
C VAL A 126 16.48 -10.39 15.59
N TRP A 127 15.28 -10.14 16.12
CA TRP A 127 14.70 -10.84 17.29
C TRP A 127 15.60 -10.90 18.53
N ASN A 128 16.58 -9.99 18.67
CA ASN A 128 17.63 -10.04 19.68
C ASN A 128 18.38 -11.38 19.77
N LYS A 129 18.34 -12.19 18.70
CA LYS A 129 18.89 -13.55 18.65
C LYS A 129 19.92 -13.73 17.54
N VAL A 130 19.80 -12.96 16.47
CA VAL A 130 20.69 -13.05 15.31
C VAL A 130 21.26 -11.67 15.02
N VAL A 131 22.58 -11.63 14.88
CA VAL A 131 23.38 -10.47 14.55
C VAL A 131 23.95 -10.65 13.15
N ILE A 132 23.69 -9.69 12.27
CA ILE A 132 24.22 -9.63 10.92
C ILE A 132 25.27 -8.54 10.89
N THR A 133 26.50 -8.92 10.53
CA THR A 133 27.65 -8.02 10.51
C THR A 133 28.06 -7.69 9.06
N PRO A 134 28.62 -6.49 8.77
CA PRO A 134 29.21 -6.19 7.46
C PRO A 134 30.23 -7.26 7.02
N PRO A 135 30.36 -7.59 5.72
CA PRO A 135 29.59 -7.15 4.54
C PRO A 135 28.19 -7.76 4.36
N TYR A 136 27.46 -8.09 5.43
CA TYR A 136 26.03 -8.45 5.40
C TYR A 136 25.66 -9.66 4.53
N LYS A 137 26.59 -10.60 4.39
CA LYS A 137 26.40 -11.86 3.66
C LYS A 137 25.77 -12.94 4.52
N ALA A 138 25.26 -13.99 3.88
CA ALA A 138 24.72 -15.18 4.53
C ALA A 138 25.75 -15.93 5.44
N GLU A 139 27.04 -15.68 5.23
CA GLU A 139 28.15 -16.20 6.05
C GLU A 139 28.44 -15.33 7.30
N ASN A 140 27.91 -14.10 7.34
CA ASN A 140 28.19 -13.11 8.40
C ASN A 140 27.09 -13.03 9.47
N LEU A 141 26.25 -14.06 9.53
CA LEU A 141 25.21 -14.20 10.55
C LEU A 141 25.80 -14.88 11.77
N ARG A 142 25.62 -14.26 12.94
CA ARG A 142 25.96 -14.85 14.24
C ARG A 142 24.68 -15.00 15.05
N GLY A 143 24.48 -16.15 15.65
CA GLY A 143 23.34 -16.42 16.51
C GLY A 143 23.45 -17.83 17.08
N ASP A 144 22.51 -18.16 17.95
CA ASP A 144 22.42 -19.49 18.53
C ASP A 144 22.13 -20.54 17.43
N PRO A 145 22.99 -21.57 17.23
CA PRO A 145 22.82 -22.58 16.19
C PRO A 145 21.54 -23.42 16.36
N ASP A 146 21.03 -23.55 17.58
CA ASP A 146 19.80 -24.31 17.86
C ASP A 146 18.53 -23.46 17.63
N CYS A 147 18.70 -22.17 17.33
CA CYS A 147 17.59 -21.27 17.11
C CYS A 147 17.03 -21.39 15.68
N LYS A 148 15.73 -21.68 15.58
CA LYS A 148 14.97 -21.66 14.30
C LYS A 148 15.03 -20.32 13.55
N ALA A 149 15.46 -19.25 14.22
CA ALA A 149 15.62 -17.93 13.62
C ALA A 149 16.76 -17.87 12.60
N LEU A 150 17.89 -18.51 12.88
CA LEU A 150 19.10 -18.42 12.06
C LEU A 150 18.89 -18.93 10.61
N PRO A 151 18.32 -20.13 10.37
CA PRO A 151 18.05 -20.58 9.00
C PRO A 151 16.98 -19.75 8.29
N HIS A 152 16.02 -19.16 9.03
CA HIS A 152 15.01 -18.28 8.45
C HIS A 152 15.63 -16.97 7.95
N ILE A 153 16.44 -16.31 8.78
CA ILE A 153 17.10 -15.06 8.45
C ILE A 153 18.13 -15.28 7.33
N LYS A 154 18.85 -16.41 7.34
CA LYS A 154 19.77 -16.78 6.26
C LYS A 154 19.07 -16.80 4.89
N LYS A 155 17.89 -17.43 4.80
CA LYS A 155 17.08 -17.46 3.56
C LYS A 155 16.66 -16.05 3.11
N ILE A 156 16.29 -15.17 4.04
CA ILE A 156 15.92 -13.78 3.71
C ILE A 156 17.12 -13.03 3.14
N VAL A 157 18.29 -13.16 3.77
CA VAL A 157 19.54 -12.52 3.32
C VAL A 157 19.96 -13.05 1.94
N GLU A 158 19.96 -14.36 1.74
CA GLU A 158 20.28 -15.00 0.45
C GLU A 158 19.33 -14.52 -0.66
N LYS A 159 18.02 -14.47 -0.38
CA LYS A 159 17.03 -13.94 -1.30
C LYS A 159 17.31 -12.47 -1.63
N HIS A 160 17.61 -11.64 -0.62
CA HIS A 160 17.89 -10.22 -0.83
C HIS A 160 19.11 -9.99 -1.74
N ILE A 161 20.19 -10.75 -1.53
CA ILE A 161 21.39 -10.68 -2.38
C ILE A 161 21.03 -11.09 -3.81
N LYS A 162 20.30 -12.20 -3.98
CA LYS A 162 19.86 -12.67 -5.29
C LYS A 162 19.00 -11.62 -6.00
N ASP A 163 17.99 -11.06 -5.33
CA ASP A 163 17.10 -10.04 -5.88
C ASP A 163 17.86 -8.76 -6.24
N SER A 164 18.88 -8.39 -5.47
CA SER A 164 19.72 -7.21 -5.74
C SER A 164 20.59 -7.37 -6.99
N LEU A 165 21.01 -8.60 -7.33
CA LEU A 165 21.76 -8.89 -8.56
C LEU A 165 20.89 -8.76 -9.81
N TYR A 166 19.58 -9.05 -9.73
CA TYR A 166 18.67 -8.94 -10.88
C TYR A 166 18.18 -7.51 -11.15
N GLN A 167 18.24 -6.61 -10.17
CA GLN A 167 17.84 -5.20 -10.34
C GLN A 167 18.94 -4.33 -10.97
N GLY A 168 20.14 -4.89 -11.20
CA GLY A 168 21.30 -4.18 -11.74
C GLY A 168 21.59 -4.40 -13.24
N ASN A 169 20.69 -5.06 -13.98
CA ASN A 169 20.77 -5.26 -15.44
C ASN A 169 19.63 -4.56 -16.16
#